data_AF-A0A1H8VU66-F1
#
_entry.id   AF-A0A1H8VU66-F1
#
_cell.length_a   1.000
_cell.length_b   1.000
_cell.length_c   1.000
_cell.angle_alpha   90.00
_cell.angle_beta   90.00
_cell.angle_gamma   90.00
#
_symmetry.space_group_name_H-M   'P 1'
#
loop_
_entity.id
_entity.type
_entity.pdbx_description
1 polymer ?
#
loop_
_entity_poly.entity_id
_entity_poly.type
_entity_poly.pdbx_seq_one_letter_code
_entity_poly.pdbx_strand_id
1 'polypeptide(L)'
;MFIHYKKTHLEEYVEQLYIDHHIMSPKDITIDCIAARLRIRLKFSPIESRSHRLKSGTFCMILDSRKNETDQRKDFLHELGHLLRHEGNQIAMLQSFVQYQEEDSEQFALYALMPFFMIERLELSPDRKQAVQQLATMFAVGTELASKRYGQILRREFEGTTLAETSAAYQPGKEVKSCVSDEVQIMAYYDPSGTYDGPSQLIVILDEWTLINCREIELPIGERLPEIDPEEMFGAECTPVHSSDVICFDGVVTLQVYELLYRYGLTKQTFVIHMRDVEMLMARDQSMIRKLSW
;
A
#
# COMPACT_ATOMS: atom_id res chain seq x y z
N MET A 1 3.16 -14.72 17.04
CA MET A 1 1.96 -13.88 17.16
C MET A 1 1.40 -13.48 15.80
N PHE A 2 2.23 -13.35 14.75
CA PHE A 2 1.80 -12.97 13.40
C PHE A 2 2.14 -14.09 12.39
N ILE A 3 1.25 -15.07 12.23
CA ILE A 3 1.51 -16.28 11.45
C ILE A 3 1.18 -16.03 9.97
N HIS A 4 0.17 -15.21 9.70
CA HIS A 4 -0.36 -14.98 8.36
C HIS A 4 0.06 -13.65 7.74
N TYR A 5 0.79 -12.82 8.47
CA TYR A 5 1.32 -11.55 8.00
C TYR A 5 2.26 -11.74 6.81
N LYS A 6 1.96 -11.03 5.71
CA LYS A 6 2.85 -10.93 4.54
C LYS A 6 3.42 -9.52 4.47
N LYS A 7 4.75 -9.43 4.43
CA LYS A 7 5.49 -8.17 4.25
C LYS A 7 5.14 -7.60 2.87
N THR A 8 5.02 -6.27 2.78
CA THR A 8 4.97 -5.61 1.48
C THR A 8 6.37 -5.50 0.88
N HIS A 9 6.48 -5.25 -0.42
CA HIS A 9 7.77 -5.00 -1.07
C HIS A 9 8.57 -3.86 -0.42
N LEU A 10 7.91 -2.84 0.12
CA LEU A 10 8.60 -1.76 0.83
C LEU A 10 9.14 -2.22 2.19
N GLU A 11 8.45 -3.12 2.89
CA GLU A 11 8.95 -3.71 4.13
C GLU A 11 10.11 -4.67 3.87
N GLU A 12 10.02 -5.49 2.82
CA GLU A 12 11.12 -6.35 2.37
C GLU A 12 12.35 -5.51 1.98
N TYR A 13 12.14 -4.40 1.27
CA TYR A 13 13.20 -3.45 0.93
C TYR A 13 13.89 -2.87 2.18
N VAL A 14 13.10 -2.40 3.16
CA VAL A 14 13.65 -1.87 4.43
C VAL A 14 14.39 -2.94 5.21
N GLU A 15 13.87 -4.16 5.26
CA GLU A 15 14.53 -5.29 5.91
C GLU A 15 15.86 -5.63 5.25
N GLN A 16 15.89 -5.75 3.92
CA GLN A 16 17.12 -6.05 3.19
C GLN A 16 18.15 -4.93 3.38
N LEU A 17 17.71 -3.67 3.27
CA LEU A 17 18.54 -2.50 3.56
C LEU A 17 19.17 -2.61 4.96
N TYR A 18 18.38 -2.97 5.97
CA TYR A 18 18.87 -3.06 7.34
C TYR A 18 19.81 -4.25 7.52
N ILE A 19 19.50 -5.42 6.96
CA ILE A 19 20.35 -6.62 7.02
C ILE A 19 21.70 -6.36 6.34
N ASP A 20 21.71 -5.80 5.13
CA ASP A 20 22.93 -5.52 4.36
C ASP A 20 23.85 -4.54 5.11
N HIS A 21 23.25 -3.60 5.82
CA HIS A 21 23.95 -2.63 6.65
C HIS A 21 24.08 -3.07 8.12
N HIS A 22 23.78 -4.34 8.44
CA HIS A 22 23.93 -4.99 9.75
C HIS A 22 23.07 -4.40 10.89
N ILE A 23 22.02 -3.64 10.58
CA ILE A 23 21.12 -2.95 11.52
C ILE A 23 20.10 -3.98 12.00
N MET A 24 20.43 -4.72 13.06
CA MET A 24 19.71 -5.95 13.42
C MET A 24 18.81 -5.81 14.65
N SER A 25 18.91 -4.69 15.39
CA SER A 25 18.12 -4.45 16.59
C SER A 25 17.49 -3.06 16.61
N PRO A 26 16.37 -2.86 17.35
CA PRO A 26 15.73 -1.55 17.48
C PRO A 26 16.66 -0.44 18.00
N LYS A 27 17.66 -0.80 18.82
CA LYS A 27 18.66 0.12 19.37
C LYS A 27 19.64 0.63 18.31
N ASP A 28 19.79 -0.09 17.20
CA ASP A 28 20.63 0.33 16.08
C ASP A 28 19.93 1.38 15.20
N ILE A 29 18.62 1.60 15.37
CA ILE A 29 17.82 2.56 14.61
C ILE A 29 18.01 3.96 15.20
N THR A 30 19.23 4.48 15.02
CA THR A 30 19.63 5.84 15.40
C THR A 30 20.20 6.57 14.18
N ILE A 31 20.09 7.90 14.22
CA ILE A 31 20.59 8.77 13.14
C ILE A 31 22.07 8.48 12.87
N ASP A 32 22.90 8.46 13.92
CA ASP A 32 24.34 8.25 13.80
C ASP A 32 24.70 6.86 13.25
N CYS A 33 24.04 5.81 13.73
CA CYS A 33 24.32 4.44 13.31
C CYS A 33 24.00 4.25 11.82
N ILE A 34 22.80 4.67 11.41
CA ILE A 34 22.34 4.52 10.03
C ILE A 34 23.18 5.40 9.10
N ALA A 35 23.42 6.66 9.46
CA ALA A 35 24.23 7.56 8.65
C ALA A 35 25.67 7.06 8.46
N ALA A 36 26.30 6.51 9.51
CA ALA A 36 27.63 5.93 9.40
C ALA A 36 27.66 4.72 8.45
N ARG A 37 26.68 3.81 8.58
CA ARG A 37 26.61 2.58 7.78
C ARG A 37 26.26 2.82 6.32
N LEU A 38 25.48 3.86 6.04
CA LEU A 38 25.11 4.31 4.69
C LEU A 38 26.04 5.39 4.13
N ARG A 39 27.09 5.77 4.89
CA ARG A 39 28.06 6.81 4.51
C ARG A 39 27.41 8.15 4.15
N ILE A 40 26.38 8.53 4.90
CA ILE A 40 25.65 9.79 4.76
C ILE A 40 26.37 10.87 5.56
N ARG A 41 26.66 12.00 4.92
CA ARG A 41 27.18 13.19 5.59
C ARG A 41 26.03 13.97 6.23
N LEU A 42 26.06 14.09 7.54
CA LEU A 42 25.06 14.81 8.33
C LEU A 42 25.48 16.25 8.61
N LYS A 43 24.50 17.15 8.58
CA LYS A 43 24.61 18.51 9.10
C LYS A 43 23.34 18.87 9.85
N PHE A 44 23.48 19.51 11.01
CA PHE A 44 22.35 20.09 11.74
C PHE A 44 22.30 21.59 11.51
N SER A 45 21.14 22.13 11.15
CA SER A 45 20.96 23.54 10.82
C SER A 45 19.52 23.98 11.11
N PRO A 46 19.25 25.25 11.48
CA PRO A 46 17.90 25.71 11.81
C PRO A 46 17.05 25.99 10.54
N ILE A 47 16.96 25.01 9.66
CA ILE A 47 16.16 25.02 8.43
C ILE A 47 15.42 23.68 8.31
N GLU A 48 14.39 23.63 7.46
CA GLU A 48 13.70 22.37 7.18
C GLU A 48 14.66 21.30 6.66
N SER A 49 14.50 20.11 7.23
CA SER A 49 15.26 18.91 6.89
C SER A 49 15.18 18.64 5.39
N ARG A 50 16.29 18.18 4.82
CA ARG A 50 16.41 17.89 3.38
C ARG A 50 17.59 16.99 3.09
N SER A 51 17.49 16.17 2.06
CA SER A 51 18.54 15.31 1.56
C SER A 51 18.91 15.62 0.11
N HIS A 52 20.13 15.31 -0.28
CA HIS A 52 20.57 15.37 -1.67
C HIS A 52 21.80 14.49 -1.90
N ARG A 53 21.98 14.10 -3.16
CA ARG A 53 23.17 13.40 -3.64
C ARG A 53 24.13 14.39 -4.30
N LEU A 54 25.37 14.46 -3.84
CA LEU A 54 26.42 15.25 -4.48
C LEU A 54 26.86 14.60 -5.80
N LYS A 55 27.46 15.39 -6.70
CA LYS A 55 28.05 14.88 -7.96
C LYS A 55 29.11 13.80 -7.73
N SER A 56 29.75 13.78 -6.55
CA SER A 56 30.71 12.74 -6.14
C SER A 56 30.05 11.40 -5.79
N GLY A 57 28.72 11.28 -5.83
CA GLY A 57 27.96 10.13 -5.35
C GLY A 57 27.78 10.10 -3.82
N THR A 58 28.31 11.09 -3.10
CA THR A 58 28.16 11.18 -1.64
C THR A 58 26.76 11.65 -1.26
N PHE A 59 26.15 10.94 -0.32
CA PHE A 59 24.88 11.33 0.27
C PHE A 59 25.08 12.40 1.34
N CYS A 60 24.28 13.46 1.29
CA CYS A 60 24.28 14.54 2.25
C CYS A 60 22.86 14.77 2.77
N MET A 61 22.72 14.99 4.06
CA MET A 61 21.44 15.29 4.69
C MET A 61 21.61 16.42 5.71
N ILE A 62 20.68 17.37 5.66
CA ILE A 62 20.54 18.44 6.63
C ILE A 62 19.32 18.13 7.48
N LEU A 63 19.47 18.14 8.80
CA LEU A 63 18.37 17.97 9.75
C LEU A 63 18.08 19.27 10.48
N ASP A 64 16.80 19.55 10.72
CA ASP A 64 16.36 20.75 11.43
C ASP A 64 16.80 20.71 12.90
N SER A 65 17.78 21.56 13.25
CA SER A 65 18.34 21.63 14.60
C SER A 65 17.38 22.19 15.65
N ARG A 66 16.20 22.68 15.24
CA ARG A 66 15.17 23.21 16.16
C ARG A 66 14.22 22.13 16.68
N LYS A 67 14.17 20.98 16.01
CA LYS A 67 13.32 19.84 16.40
C LYS A 67 13.97 19.04 17.52
N ASN A 68 13.15 18.36 18.33
CA ASN A 68 13.64 17.40 19.32
C ASN A 68 14.20 16.14 18.62
N GLU A 69 14.95 15.31 19.35
CA GLU A 69 15.60 14.11 18.79
C GLU A 69 14.62 13.12 18.15
N THR A 70 13.43 12.95 18.73
CA THR A 70 12.41 12.04 18.20
C THR A 70 11.92 12.50 16.82
N ASP A 71 11.65 13.81 16.67
CA ASP A 71 11.19 14.37 15.41
C ASP A 71 12.33 14.49 14.39
N GLN A 72 13.56 14.79 14.82
CA GLN A 72 14.74 14.71 13.95
C GLN A 72 14.96 13.29 13.41
N ARG A 73 14.69 12.26 14.22
CA ARG A 73 14.84 10.88 13.78
C ARG A 73 13.77 10.46 12.78
N LYS A 74 12.53 10.97 12.92
CA LYS A 74 11.48 10.81 11.91
C LYS A 74 11.87 11.50 10.61
N ASP A 75 12.27 12.77 10.68
CA ASP A 75 12.75 13.53 9.52
C ASP A 75 13.91 12.82 8.83
N PHE A 76 14.89 12.33 9.58
CA PHE A 76 16.04 11.61 9.04
C PHE A 76 15.62 10.39 8.20
N LEU A 77 14.64 9.62 8.68
CA LEU A 77 14.16 8.42 7.96
C LEU A 77 13.24 8.77 6.79
N HIS A 78 12.48 9.87 6.87
CA HIS A 78 11.73 10.43 5.73
C HIS A 78 12.67 10.85 4.60
N GLU A 79 13.68 11.65 4.94
CA GLU A 79 14.71 12.10 4.01
C GLU A 79 15.55 10.94 3.46
N LEU A 80 15.75 9.88 4.25
CA LEU A 80 16.39 8.68 3.76
C LEU A 80 15.55 7.97 2.69
N GLY A 81 14.22 7.97 2.85
CA GLY A 81 13.28 7.49 1.84
C GLY A 81 13.48 8.23 0.52
N HIS A 82 13.45 9.56 0.56
CA HIS A 82 13.74 10.43 -0.60
C HIS A 82 15.06 10.07 -1.27
N LEU A 83 16.13 10.01 -0.50
CA LEU A 83 17.49 9.79 -1.01
C LEU A 83 17.69 8.42 -1.69
N LEU A 84 17.01 7.38 -1.18
CA LEU A 84 17.17 6.00 -1.63
C LEU A 84 16.19 5.61 -2.74
N ARG A 85 14.99 6.20 -2.75
CA ARG A 85 13.88 5.72 -3.58
C ARG A 85 13.48 6.70 -4.67
N HIS A 86 13.92 7.94 -4.59
CA HIS A 86 13.48 8.99 -5.49
C HIS A 86 14.65 9.72 -6.15
N GLU A 87 14.45 10.10 -7.40
CA GLU A 87 15.36 10.95 -8.16
C GLU A 87 14.55 12.06 -8.84
N GLY A 88 15.20 13.19 -9.11
CA GLY A 88 14.60 14.34 -9.79
C GLY A 88 14.52 15.60 -8.93
N ASN A 89 14.29 16.73 -9.59
CA ASN A 89 14.12 18.02 -8.93
C ASN A 89 12.63 18.25 -8.66
N GLN A 90 12.20 18.15 -7.39
CA GLN A 90 10.81 18.35 -6.99
C GLN A 90 10.24 19.71 -7.42
N ILE A 91 11.06 20.76 -7.56
CA ILE A 91 10.62 22.09 -8.03
C ILE A 91 10.15 22.05 -9.50
N ALA A 92 10.77 21.19 -10.31
CA ALA A 92 10.45 21.03 -11.72
C ALA A 92 9.48 19.86 -11.98
N MET A 93 9.05 19.16 -10.94
CA MET A 93 8.21 17.96 -11.01
C MET A 93 6.73 18.33 -10.92
N LEU A 94 5.85 17.58 -11.59
CA LEU A 94 4.41 17.78 -11.44
C LEU A 94 3.99 17.48 -9.99
N GLN A 95 3.05 18.25 -9.46
CA GLN A 95 2.62 18.17 -8.07
C GLN A 95 2.16 16.76 -7.65
N SER A 96 1.50 16.01 -8.53
CA SER A 96 1.07 14.63 -8.24
C SER A 96 2.24 13.67 -8.02
N PHE A 97 3.35 13.83 -8.75
CA PHE A 97 4.55 13.03 -8.53
C PHE A 97 5.28 13.44 -7.26
N VAL A 98 5.28 14.74 -6.91
CA VAL A 98 5.81 15.19 -5.61
C VAL A 98 5.01 14.57 -4.47
N GLN A 99 3.68 14.62 -4.54
CA GLN A 99 2.80 14.01 -3.54
C GLN A 99 3.07 12.51 -3.40
N TYR A 100 3.18 11.77 -4.51
CA TYR A 100 3.53 10.35 -4.48
C TYR A 100 4.87 10.09 -3.76
N GLN A 101 5.90 10.91 -4.02
CA GLN A 101 7.21 10.77 -3.36
C GLN A 101 7.12 11.06 -1.85
N GLU A 102 6.35 12.07 -1.44
CA GLU A 102 6.15 12.34 -0.02
C GLU A 102 5.40 11.20 0.68
N GLU A 103 4.31 10.69 0.08
CA GLU A 103 3.54 9.56 0.63
C GLU A 103 4.38 8.28 0.74
N ASP A 104 5.17 7.96 -0.29
CA ASP A 104 6.07 6.80 -0.29
C ASP A 104 7.19 6.95 0.74
N SER A 105 7.75 8.16 0.90
CA SER A 105 8.76 8.47 1.92
C SER A 105 8.20 8.42 3.34
N GLU A 106 6.96 8.85 3.56
CA GLU A 106 6.27 8.70 4.86
C GLU A 106 6.07 7.23 5.22
N GLN A 107 5.65 6.40 4.25
CA GLN A 107 5.51 4.96 4.48
C GLN A 107 6.86 4.29 4.73
N PHE A 108 7.90 4.69 3.98
CA PHE A 108 9.25 4.21 4.20
C PHE A 108 9.72 4.54 5.63
N ALA A 109 9.54 5.78 6.08
CA ALA A 109 9.92 6.21 7.43
C ALA A 109 9.20 5.39 8.51
N LEU A 110 7.90 5.11 8.32
CA LEU A 110 7.12 4.27 9.24
C LEU A 110 7.71 2.85 9.37
N TYR A 111 8.08 2.23 8.24
CA TYR A 111 8.66 0.88 8.23
C TYR A 111 10.10 0.86 8.71
N ALA A 112 10.87 1.89 8.41
CA ALA A 112 12.25 2.04 8.88
C ALA A 112 12.32 2.27 10.40
N LEU A 113 11.40 3.08 10.96
CA LEU A 113 11.31 3.29 12.41
C LEU A 113 10.92 2.03 13.17
N MET A 114 10.05 1.21 12.58
CA MET A 114 9.46 0.04 13.20
C MET A 114 9.41 -1.14 12.20
N PRO A 115 10.57 -1.73 11.87
CA PRO A 115 10.65 -2.81 10.88
C PRO A 115 9.95 -4.06 11.38
N PHE A 116 9.12 -4.66 10.52
CA PHE A 116 8.32 -5.82 10.93
C PHE A 116 9.20 -6.99 11.37
N PHE A 117 10.35 -7.22 10.69
CA PHE A 117 11.26 -8.31 11.04
C PHE A 117 11.89 -8.21 12.44
N MET A 118 11.90 -7.00 13.03
CA MET A 118 12.29 -6.81 14.42
C MET A 118 11.10 -6.96 15.35
N ILE A 119 9.91 -6.49 14.94
CA ILE A 119 8.67 -6.61 15.70
C ILE A 119 8.25 -8.06 15.89
N GLU A 120 8.36 -8.89 14.85
CA GLU A 120 7.92 -10.30 14.88
C GLU A 120 8.67 -11.14 15.93
N ARG A 121 9.85 -10.67 16.36
CA ARG A 121 10.70 -11.31 17.37
C ARG A 121 10.38 -10.86 18.80
N LEU A 122 9.47 -9.90 18.97
CA LEU A 122 9.06 -9.39 20.28
C LEU A 122 7.91 -10.22 20.87
N GLU A 123 7.96 -10.44 22.17
CA GLU A 123 6.82 -10.93 22.95
C GLU A 123 5.93 -9.76 23.35
N LEU A 124 4.95 -9.46 22.49
CA LEU A 124 3.97 -8.40 22.73
C LEU A 124 2.83 -8.91 23.62
N SER A 125 2.30 -8.02 24.45
CA SER A 125 1.13 -8.27 25.29
C SER A 125 -0.11 -8.51 24.41
N PRO A 126 -1.01 -9.43 24.78
CA PRO A 126 -2.30 -9.56 24.11
C PRO A 126 -3.20 -8.32 24.33
N ASP A 127 -2.94 -7.52 25.38
CA ASP A 127 -3.61 -6.23 25.55
C ASP A 127 -3.07 -5.20 24.55
N ARG A 128 -3.95 -4.67 23.70
CA ARG A 128 -3.59 -3.72 22.64
C ARG A 128 -2.88 -2.48 23.17
N LYS A 129 -3.31 -1.92 24.31
CA LYS A 129 -2.71 -0.68 24.85
C LYS A 129 -1.29 -0.95 25.33
N GLN A 130 -1.08 -2.06 26.02
CA GLN A 130 0.25 -2.50 26.44
C GLN A 130 1.16 -2.82 25.26
N ALA A 131 0.67 -3.53 24.24
CA ALA A 131 1.44 -3.82 23.02
C ALA A 131 1.91 -2.54 22.32
N VAL A 132 1.02 -1.55 22.17
CA VAL A 132 1.37 -0.24 21.60
C VAL A 132 2.43 0.46 22.46
N GLN A 133 2.30 0.43 23.79
CA GLN A 133 3.29 1.02 24.69
C GLN A 133 4.65 0.30 24.64
N GLN A 134 4.64 -1.03 24.50
CA GLN A 134 5.85 -1.83 24.30
C GLN A 134 6.55 -1.43 23.00
N LEU A 135 5.82 -1.30 21.90
CA LEU A 135 6.38 -0.84 20.62
C LEU A 135 6.91 0.58 20.69
N ALA A 136 6.14 1.51 21.26
CA ALA A 136 6.56 2.89 21.47
C ALA A 136 7.88 2.96 22.25
N THR A 137 8.00 2.16 23.32
CA THR A 137 9.20 2.12 24.15
C THR A 137 10.38 1.43 23.44
N MET A 138 10.15 0.26 22.82
CA MET A 138 11.19 -0.54 22.16
C MET A 138 11.84 0.21 21.00
N PHE A 139 11.04 0.91 20.21
CA PHE A 139 11.50 1.67 19.05
C PHE A 139 11.73 3.16 19.37
N ALA A 140 11.51 3.60 20.61
CA ALA A 140 11.62 4.99 21.06
C ALA A 140 10.79 5.98 20.22
N VAL A 141 9.57 5.61 19.83
CA VAL A 141 8.64 6.43 19.05
C VAL A 141 7.46 6.88 19.89
N GLY A 142 6.74 7.91 19.42
CA GLY A 142 5.49 8.34 20.06
C GLY A 142 4.39 7.26 19.97
N THR A 143 3.53 7.23 20.98
CA THR A 143 2.42 6.26 21.09
C THR A 143 1.47 6.26 19.90
N GLU A 144 1.23 7.42 19.29
CA GLU A 144 0.39 7.55 18.10
C GLU A 144 0.97 6.78 16.91
N LEU A 145 2.27 6.95 16.65
CA LEU A 145 2.95 6.26 15.55
C LEU A 145 3.01 4.75 15.78
N ALA A 146 3.31 4.34 17.02
CA ALA A 146 3.27 2.93 17.43
C ALA A 146 1.86 2.33 17.25
N SER A 147 0.80 3.08 17.59
CA SER A 147 -0.59 2.67 17.39
C SER A 147 -0.93 2.52 15.90
N LYS A 148 -0.53 3.47 15.06
CA LYS A 148 -0.68 3.42 13.59
C LYS A 148 -0.03 2.16 13.02
N ARG A 149 1.23 1.90 13.42
CA ARG A 149 1.99 0.73 12.96
C ARG A 149 1.39 -0.58 13.45
N TYR A 150 1.04 -0.67 14.72
CA TYR A 150 0.44 -1.87 15.29
C TYR A 150 -0.92 -2.19 14.65
N GLY A 151 -1.77 -1.17 14.46
CA GLY A 151 -3.06 -1.33 13.77
C GLY A 151 -2.90 -1.82 12.33
N GLN A 152 -1.92 -1.30 11.58
CA GLN A 152 -1.59 -1.78 10.25
C GLN A 152 -1.16 -3.25 10.26
N ILE A 153 -0.34 -3.66 11.24
CA ILE A 153 0.12 -5.05 11.37
C ILE A 153 -1.06 -6.00 11.64
N LEU A 154 -1.93 -5.65 12.58
CA LEU A 154 -3.11 -6.45 12.92
C LEU A 154 -4.06 -6.59 11.73
N ARG A 155 -4.28 -5.53 10.95
CA ARG A 155 -5.12 -5.61 9.73
C ARG A 155 -4.55 -6.59 8.72
N ARG A 156 -3.24 -6.52 8.43
CA ARG A 156 -2.60 -7.44 7.49
C ARG A 156 -2.51 -8.88 7.99
N GLU A 157 -2.33 -9.09 9.29
CA GLU A 157 -2.42 -10.43 9.90
C GLU A 157 -3.84 -11.00 9.74
N PHE A 158 -4.86 -10.18 10.00
CA PHE A 158 -6.26 -10.55 9.83
C PHE A 158 -6.58 -10.88 8.37
N GLU A 159 -6.22 -9.99 7.43
CA GLU A 159 -6.33 -10.22 5.98
C GLU A 159 -5.65 -11.54 5.58
N GLY A 160 -4.42 -11.77 6.04
CA GLY A 160 -3.69 -13.00 5.79
C GLY A 160 -4.38 -14.24 6.36
N THR A 161 -4.98 -14.13 7.55
CA THR A 161 -5.72 -15.21 8.21
C THR A 161 -6.97 -15.56 7.40
N THR A 162 -7.75 -14.55 7.00
CA THR A 162 -8.91 -14.73 6.12
C THR A 162 -8.50 -15.41 4.81
N LEU A 163 -7.44 -14.94 4.13
CA LEU A 163 -6.94 -15.61 2.92
C LEU A 163 -6.51 -17.06 3.17
N ALA A 164 -5.86 -17.35 4.29
CA ALA A 164 -5.40 -18.69 4.64
C ALA A 164 -6.56 -19.64 4.99
N GLU A 165 -7.58 -19.15 5.70
CA GLU A 165 -8.81 -19.87 6.02
C GLU A 165 -9.61 -20.18 4.75
N THR A 166 -9.75 -19.21 3.83
CA THR A 166 -10.35 -19.42 2.51
C THR A 166 -9.55 -20.45 1.69
N SER A 167 -8.22 -20.42 1.77
CA SER A 167 -7.33 -21.37 1.08
C SER A 167 -7.34 -22.78 1.72
N ALA A 168 -7.57 -22.88 3.03
CA ALA A 168 -7.64 -24.15 3.77
C ALA A 168 -9.03 -24.79 3.73
N ALA A 169 -10.08 -23.98 3.59
CA ALA A 169 -11.44 -24.42 3.28
C ALA A 169 -11.58 -24.92 1.83
N TYR A 170 -10.55 -24.73 1.00
CA TYR A 170 -10.50 -25.25 -0.36
C TYR A 170 -10.39 -26.78 -0.35
N GLN A 171 -11.53 -27.44 -0.56
CA GLN A 171 -11.60 -28.84 -0.95
C GLN A 171 -11.57 -28.93 -2.48
N PRO A 172 -10.73 -29.80 -3.10
CA PRO A 172 -10.90 -30.10 -4.50
C PRO A 172 -12.15 -30.98 -4.67
N GLY A 173 -13.24 -30.37 -5.09
CA GLY A 173 -14.36 -31.06 -5.73
C GLY A 173 -15.73 -30.92 -5.05
N LYS A 174 -16.60 -30.13 -5.67
CA LYS A 174 -17.87 -30.58 -6.26
C LYS A 174 -18.42 -29.45 -7.11
N GLU A 175 -18.84 -29.76 -8.33
CA GLU A 175 -19.73 -28.87 -9.10
C GLU A 175 -20.92 -28.49 -8.21
N VAL A 176 -21.00 -27.21 -7.89
CA VAL A 176 -22.18 -26.61 -7.28
C VAL A 176 -22.57 -25.45 -8.18
N LYS A 177 -23.85 -25.47 -8.58
CA LYS A 177 -24.47 -24.63 -9.61
C LYS A 177 -24.13 -23.16 -9.46
N SER A 178 -23.67 -22.55 -10.56
CA SER A 178 -23.59 -21.10 -10.71
C SER A 178 -24.98 -20.49 -10.49
N CYS A 179 -25.03 -19.41 -9.72
CA CYS A 179 -26.13 -18.48 -9.82
C CYS A 179 -25.94 -17.75 -11.14
N VAL A 180 -26.74 -18.13 -12.13
CA VAL A 180 -26.81 -17.48 -13.43
C VAL A 180 -27.36 -16.08 -13.21
N SER A 181 -26.50 -15.07 -13.21
CA SER A 181 -26.90 -13.72 -13.58
C SER A 181 -26.89 -13.67 -15.11
N ASP A 182 -28.02 -13.35 -15.72
CA ASP A 182 -28.15 -13.24 -17.19
C ASP A 182 -27.49 -11.96 -17.75
N GLU A 183 -27.02 -11.05 -16.88
CA GLU A 183 -26.39 -9.78 -17.25
C GLU A 183 -25.21 -9.43 -16.33
N VAL A 184 -24.26 -8.63 -16.83
CA VAL A 184 -23.19 -8.03 -16.04
C VAL A 184 -23.78 -7.11 -14.98
N GLN A 185 -23.39 -7.28 -13.72
CA GLN A 185 -23.78 -6.38 -12.63
C GLN A 185 -22.56 -5.66 -12.09
N ILE A 186 -22.67 -4.34 -11.93
CA ILE A 186 -21.63 -3.51 -11.35
C ILE A 186 -22.24 -2.75 -10.18
N MET A 187 -21.71 -3.00 -9.00
CA MET A 187 -22.17 -2.41 -7.74
C MET A 187 -21.03 -1.63 -7.09
N ALA A 188 -21.39 -0.71 -6.22
CA ALA A 188 -20.48 0.12 -5.47
C ALA A 188 -20.58 -0.18 -3.97
N TYR A 189 -19.43 -0.29 -3.32
CA TYR A 189 -19.36 -0.32 -1.87
C TYR A 189 -18.77 0.99 -1.36
N TYR A 190 -19.46 1.62 -0.42
CA TYR A 190 -19.02 2.82 0.27
C TYR A 190 -18.57 2.44 1.67
N ASP A 191 -17.30 2.63 1.99
CA ASP A 191 -16.79 2.45 3.35
C ASP A 191 -17.41 3.53 4.25
N PRO A 192 -18.23 3.18 5.26
CA PRO A 192 -18.83 4.15 6.17
C PRO A 192 -17.80 4.90 7.02
N SER A 193 -16.57 4.38 7.09
CA SER A 193 -15.43 4.98 7.76
C SER A 193 -14.46 5.68 6.81
N GLY A 194 -14.74 5.65 5.51
CA GLY A 194 -13.97 6.33 4.48
C GLY A 194 -14.12 7.86 4.53
N THR A 195 -13.08 8.57 4.09
CA THR A 195 -13.03 10.03 4.02
C THR A 195 -13.22 10.57 2.60
N TYR A 196 -13.63 9.73 1.66
CA TYR A 196 -13.72 10.05 0.22
C TYR A 196 -15.19 10.22 -0.19
N ASP A 197 -15.46 11.16 -1.11
CA ASP A 197 -16.81 11.44 -1.64
C ASP A 197 -17.31 10.37 -2.65
N GLY A 198 -16.56 9.28 -2.85
CA GLY A 198 -16.82 8.24 -3.84
C GLY A 198 -16.82 6.82 -3.26
N PRO A 199 -17.20 5.81 -4.07
CA PRO A 199 -17.18 4.43 -3.63
C PRO A 199 -15.75 4.01 -3.29
N SER A 200 -15.62 3.17 -2.28
CA SER A 200 -14.32 2.61 -1.87
C SER A 200 -13.93 1.41 -2.73
N GLN A 201 -14.93 0.65 -3.18
CA GLN A 201 -14.74 -0.53 -4.02
C GLN A 201 -15.85 -0.63 -5.07
N LEU A 202 -15.51 -1.22 -6.22
CA LEU A 202 -16.48 -1.70 -7.21
C LEU A 202 -16.52 -3.21 -7.18
N ILE A 203 -17.73 -3.76 -7.22
CA ILE A 203 -18.00 -5.19 -7.30
C ILE A 203 -18.55 -5.44 -8.70
N VAL A 204 -17.83 -6.24 -9.48
CA VAL A 204 -18.18 -6.58 -10.85
C VAL A 204 -18.53 -8.06 -10.91
N ILE A 205 -19.78 -8.37 -11.19
CA ILE A 205 -20.29 -9.73 -11.40
C ILE A 205 -20.45 -9.92 -12.91
N LEU A 206 -19.64 -10.81 -13.48
CA LEU A 206 -19.63 -11.13 -14.91
C LEU A 206 -20.47 -12.38 -15.16
N ASP A 207 -21.41 -12.29 -16.10
CA ASP A 207 -22.11 -13.44 -16.62
C ASP A 207 -21.17 -14.33 -17.47
N GLU A 208 -21.55 -15.60 -17.67
CA GLU A 208 -20.74 -16.55 -18.43
C GLU A 208 -20.51 -16.13 -19.88
N TRP A 209 -21.50 -15.47 -20.51
CA TRP A 209 -21.36 -15.03 -21.89
C TRP A 209 -20.29 -13.94 -21.98
N THR A 210 -20.30 -12.95 -21.08
CA THR A 210 -19.30 -11.89 -21.02
C THR A 210 -17.91 -12.47 -20.74
N LEU A 211 -17.78 -13.40 -19.78
CA LEU A 211 -16.52 -14.06 -19.49
C LEU A 211 -15.92 -14.77 -20.70
N ILE A 212 -16.75 -15.44 -21.51
CA ILE A 212 -16.31 -16.23 -22.66
C ILE A 212 -16.05 -15.36 -23.90
N ASN A 213 -16.88 -14.33 -24.13
CA ASN A 213 -16.95 -13.64 -25.42
C ASN A 213 -16.32 -12.25 -25.41
N CYS A 214 -16.16 -11.61 -24.25
CA CYS A 214 -15.59 -10.28 -24.14
C CYS A 214 -14.12 -10.34 -23.72
N ARG A 215 -13.26 -9.57 -24.40
CA ARG A 215 -11.86 -9.41 -23.97
C ARG A 215 -11.75 -8.42 -22.84
N GLU A 216 -12.47 -7.31 -22.94
CA GLU A 216 -12.54 -6.29 -21.91
C GLU A 216 -13.96 -5.73 -21.84
N ILE A 217 -14.29 -5.11 -20.70
CA ILE A 217 -15.51 -4.34 -20.52
C ILE A 217 -15.16 -2.96 -19.97
N GLU A 218 -15.96 -1.96 -20.32
CA GLU A 218 -15.84 -0.61 -19.76
C GLU A 218 -16.47 -0.56 -18.37
N LEU A 219 -15.78 0.09 -17.43
CA LEU A 219 -16.30 0.34 -16.09
C LEU A 219 -17.00 1.72 -16.09
N PRO A 220 -18.25 1.81 -15.60
CA PRO A 220 -19.05 3.04 -15.56
C PRO A 220 -18.57 4.00 -14.45
N ILE A 221 -17.32 4.46 -14.55
CA ILE A 221 -16.70 5.32 -13.55
C ILE A 221 -17.34 6.72 -13.59
N GLY A 222 -17.81 7.18 -12.43
CA GLY A 222 -18.49 8.48 -12.30
C GLY A 222 -20.01 8.41 -12.45
N GLU A 223 -20.56 7.25 -12.77
CA GLU A 223 -22.00 7.01 -12.75
C GLU A 223 -22.48 6.64 -11.33
N ARG A 224 -23.77 6.86 -11.06
CA ARG A 224 -24.38 6.43 -9.80
C ARG A 224 -24.70 4.94 -9.88
N LEU A 225 -23.93 4.14 -9.17
CA LEU A 225 -24.08 2.68 -9.16
C LEU A 225 -24.98 2.19 -8.00
N PRO A 226 -25.61 1.02 -8.14
CA PRO A 226 -26.29 0.35 -7.04
C PRO A 226 -25.33 0.09 -5.88
N GLU A 227 -25.73 0.45 -4.66
CA GLU A 227 -24.94 0.20 -3.45
C GLU A 227 -25.15 -1.24 -2.98
N ILE A 228 -24.06 -1.93 -2.65
CA ILE A 228 -24.13 -3.27 -2.03
C ILE A 228 -24.18 -3.16 -0.51
N ASP A 229 -25.05 -3.94 0.12
CA ASP A 229 -25.08 -4.04 1.58
C ASP A 229 -23.76 -4.68 2.07
N PRO A 230 -23.10 -4.12 3.10
CA PRO A 230 -21.90 -4.73 3.68
C PRO A 230 -22.07 -6.21 4.01
N GLU A 231 -23.22 -6.63 4.55
CA GLU A 231 -23.49 -8.03 4.91
C GLU A 231 -23.56 -8.95 3.68
N GLU A 232 -24.11 -8.46 2.56
CA GLU A 232 -24.14 -9.16 1.28
C GLU A 232 -22.73 -9.26 0.66
N MET A 233 -21.93 -8.21 0.79
CA MET A 233 -20.54 -8.19 0.32
C MET A 233 -19.66 -9.19 1.08
N PHE A 234 -19.81 -9.30 2.41
CA PHE A 234 -19.08 -10.29 3.21
C PHE A 234 -19.52 -11.73 2.95
N GLY A 235 -20.75 -11.94 2.51
CA GLY A 235 -21.28 -13.25 2.13
C GLY A 235 -20.91 -13.69 0.70
N ALA A 236 -20.51 -12.76 -0.16
CA ALA A 236 -20.16 -13.04 -1.56
C ALA A 236 -18.70 -13.52 -1.70
N GLU A 237 -18.49 -14.56 -2.51
CA GLU A 237 -17.14 -15.06 -2.81
C GLU A 237 -16.45 -14.16 -3.85
N CYS A 238 -15.98 -13.01 -3.37
CA CYS A 238 -15.35 -11.95 -4.16
C CYS A 238 -13.87 -12.23 -4.45
N THR A 239 -13.44 -12.07 -5.70
CA THR A 239 -12.05 -12.25 -6.12
C THR A 239 -11.39 -10.89 -6.38
N PRO A 240 -10.33 -10.49 -5.67
CA PRO A 240 -9.66 -9.21 -5.93
C PRO A 240 -8.95 -9.22 -7.29
N VAL A 241 -9.09 -8.14 -8.05
CA VAL A 241 -8.38 -7.99 -9.34
C VAL A 241 -6.93 -7.54 -9.12
N HIS A 242 -6.05 -7.85 -10.05
CA HIS A 242 -4.69 -7.29 -10.07
C HIS A 242 -4.68 -5.92 -10.73
N SER A 243 -3.63 -5.13 -10.45
CA SER A 243 -3.45 -3.80 -11.06
C SER A 243 -3.26 -3.84 -12.59
N SER A 244 -2.79 -4.97 -13.13
CA SER A 244 -2.69 -5.20 -14.58
C SER A 244 -4.03 -5.50 -15.24
N ASP A 245 -5.03 -5.90 -14.45
CA ASP A 245 -6.34 -6.32 -14.96
C ASP A 245 -7.24 -5.12 -15.24
N VAL A 246 -6.86 -3.92 -14.77
CA VAL A 246 -7.59 -2.67 -15.00
C VAL A 246 -6.70 -1.70 -15.78
N ILE A 247 -7.22 -1.21 -16.90
CA ILE A 247 -6.53 -0.28 -17.78
C ILE A 247 -7.31 1.02 -17.82
N CYS A 248 -6.60 2.16 -17.86
CA CYS A 248 -7.21 3.45 -18.17
C CYS A 248 -6.53 4.02 -19.42
N PHE A 249 -7.35 4.41 -20.39
CA PHE A 249 -6.90 5.05 -21.63
C PHE A 249 -7.95 6.07 -22.11
N ASP A 250 -7.52 7.30 -22.35
CA ASP A 250 -8.39 8.41 -22.78
C ASP A 250 -9.56 8.69 -21.82
N GLY A 251 -9.31 8.56 -20.51
CA GLY A 251 -10.31 8.70 -19.46
C GLY A 251 -11.28 7.53 -19.33
N VAL A 252 -11.23 6.55 -20.23
CA VAL A 252 -12.04 5.33 -20.19
C VAL A 252 -11.30 4.28 -19.36
N VAL A 253 -11.99 3.67 -18.40
CA VAL A 253 -11.43 2.60 -17.55
C VAL A 253 -12.02 1.27 -17.99
N THR A 254 -11.18 0.29 -18.33
CA THR A 254 -11.61 -1.03 -18.76
C THR A 254 -11.07 -2.15 -17.86
N LEU A 255 -11.89 -3.17 -17.64
CA LEU A 255 -11.50 -4.42 -16.98
C LEU A 255 -11.14 -5.46 -18.04
N GLN A 256 -9.93 -6.02 -17.96
CA GLN A 256 -9.39 -7.02 -18.88
C GLN A 256 -9.94 -8.42 -18.55
N VAL A 257 -11.18 -8.66 -18.96
CA VAL A 257 -11.92 -9.92 -18.75
C VAL A 257 -11.15 -11.16 -19.19
N TYR A 258 -10.42 -11.11 -20.31
CA TYR A 258 -9.66 -12.27 -20.80
C TYR A 258 -8.54 -12.71 -19.85
N GLU A 259 -7.91 -11.78 -19.12
CA GLU A 259 -6.86 -12.09 -18.13
C GLU A 259 -7.46 -12.77 -16.90
N LEU A 260 -8.65 -12.34 -16.50
CA LEU A 260 -9.41 -12.96 -15.41
C LEU A 260 -9.85 -14.37 -15.80
N LEU A 261 -10.39 -14.56 -17.00
CA LEU A 261 -10.77 -15.87 -17.52
C LEU A 261 -9.54 -16.80 -17.62
N TYR A 262 -8.41 -16.30 -18.13
CA TYR A 262 -7.18 -17.08 -18.23
C TYR A 262 -6.70 -17.56 -16.85
N ARG A 263 -6.82 -16.70 -15.83
CA ARG A 263 -6.34 -16.98 -14.46
C ARG A 263 -7.29 -17.86 -13.65
N TYR A 264 -8.60 -17.64 -13.76
CA TYR A 264 -9.59 -18.23 -12.87
C TYR A 264 -10.58 -19.18 -13.59
N GLY A 265 -10.57 -19.23 -14.91
CA GLY A 265 -11.58 -19.94 -15.71
C GLY A 265 -13.00 -19.44 -15.41
N LEU A 266 -14.00 -20.27 -15.68
CA LEU A 266 -15.41 -19.97 -15.36
C LEU A 266 -15.77 -20.19 -13.89
N THR A 267 -14.79 -20.49 -13.05
CA THR A 267 -15.04 -20.82 -11.63
C THR A 267 -15.25 -19.58 -10.75
N LYS A 268 -14.89 -18.40 -11.26
CA LYS A 268 -15.06 -17.10 -10.58
C LYS A 268 -15.76 -16.11 -11.51
N GLN A 269 -16.77 -15.44 -10.96
CA GLN A 269 -17.62 -14.49 -11.68
C GLN A 269 -17.70 -13.14 -10.98
N THR A 270 -17.42 -13.08 -9.67
CA THR A 270 -17.46 -11.85 -8.88
C THR A 270 -16.06 -11.33 -8.59
N PHE A 271 -15.79 -10.11 -9.02
CA PHE A 271 -14.50 -9.46 -8.93
C PHE A 271 -14.58 -8.14 -8.17
N VAL A 272 -13.57 -7.83 -7.37
CA VAL A 272 -13.51 -6.59 -6.57
C VAL A 272 -12.36 -5.72 -7.04
N ILE A 273 -12.67 -4.44 -7.25
CA ILE A 273 -11.73 -3.41 -7.70
C ILE A 273 -11.68 -2.31 -6.64
N HIS A 274 -10.49 -1.97 -6.17
CA HIS A 274 -10.31 -0.85 -5.24
C HIS A 274 -10.30 0.48 -6.01
N MET A 275 -11.17 1.41 -5.61
CA MET A 275 -11.29 2.70 -6.31
C MET A 275 -10.02 3.56 -6.23
N ARG A 276 -9.23 3.39 -5.17
CA ARG A 276 -7.91 4.01 -5.06
C ARG A 276 -7.01 3.66 -6.25
N ASP A 277 -7.03 2.42 -6.71
CA ASP A 277 -6.19 1.97 -7.83
C ASP A 277 -6.70 2.54 -9.16
N VAL A 278 -8.02 2.63 -9.32
CA VAL A 278 -8.67 3.26 -10.48
C VAL A 278 -8.33 4.75 -10.56
N GLU A 279 -8.43 5.47 -9.45
CA GLU A 279 -8.07 6.90 -9.38
C GLU A 279 -6.60 7.15 -9.76
N MET A 280 -5.68 6.29 -9.29
CA MET A 280 -4.27 6.36 -9.68
C MET A 280 -4.06 6.13 -11.18
N LEU A 281 -4.78 5.16 -11.76
CA LEU A 281 -4.73 4.88 -13.21
C LEU A 281 -5.25 6.06 -14.03
N MET A 282 -6.40 6.64 -13.65
CA MET A 282 -6.98 7.80 -14.33
C MET A 282 -6.07 9.04 -14.23
N ALA A 283 -5.46 9.28 -13.07
CA ALA A 283 -4.51 10.38 -12.89
C ALA A 283 -3.28 10.23 -13.81
N ARG A 284 -2.79 8.99 -13.98
CA ARG A 284 -1.68 8.69 -14.88
C ARG A 284 -2.07 8.89 -16.35
N ASP A 285 -3.25 8.44 -16.76
CA ASP A 285 -3.74 8.57 -18.12
C ASP A 285 -3.97 10.04 -18.53
N GLN A 286 -4.63 10.84 -17.67
CA GLN A 286 -4.78 12.29 -17.86
C GLN A 286 -3.41 13.00 -17.98
N SER A 287 -2.39 12.53 -17.26
CA SER A 287 -1.03 13.05 -17.39
C SER A 287 -0.38 12.71 -18.73
N MET A 288 -0.73 11.58 -19.35
CA MET A 288 -0.19 11.19 -20.67
C MET A 288 -0.88 11.93 -21.82
N ILE A 289 -2.20 12.09 -21.77
CA ILE A 289 -2.98 12.83 -22.79
C ILE A 289 -2.50 14.28 -22.89
N ARG A 290 -2.29 14.95 -21.75
CA ARG A 290 -1.75 16.32 -21.69
C ARG A 290 -0.35 16.48 -22.28
N LYS A 291 0.42 15.39 -22.45
CA LYS A 291 1.74 15.40 -23.11
C LYS A 291 1.66 15.20 -24.62
N LEU A 292 0.58 14.62 -25.14
CA LEU A 292 0.37 14.34 -26.57
C LEU A 292 -0.35 15.47 -27.30
N SER A 293 -0.94 16.42 -26.58
CA SER A 293 -1.65 17.59 -27.12
C SER A 293 -0.74 18.82 -27.37
N TRP A 294 0.57 18.63 -27.52
CA TRP A 294 1.57 19.68 -27.83
C TRP A 294 2.25 19.44 -29.17
#